data_AF-A0A0C2HLA9-F1
#
_entry.id   AF-A0A0C2HLA9-F1
#
_cell.length_a   1.000
_cell.length_b   1.000
_cell.length_c   1.000
_cell.angle_alpha   90.00
_cell.angle_beta   90.00
_cell.angle_gamma   90.00
#
_symmetry.space_group_name_H-M   'P 1'
#
loop_
_entity.id
_entity.type
_entity.pdbx_description
1 polymer ?
#
loop_
_entity_poly.entity_id
_entity_poly.type
_entity_poly.pdbx_seq_one_letter_code
_entity_poly.pdbx_strand_id
1 'polypeptide(L)'
;MKIWQGLTCGLALATLALWPVGDALGAKVSGRASTVVEWFDSANEHTIVPVFQYLQLNVLDIADQGYDFRMYGRLGDDLAGERSASAKSRLYFAYVEKRGFFLDNLDARLGRQFITTTAGASLMDGLRLDYGFLDNYRFTLFGGGDVTYYEGYNAKDAIVGGRLRLSRQLPLHAVRRR
;
A
#
# COMPACT_ATOMS: atom_id res chain seq x y z
N MET A 1 18.71 -11.80 22.00
CA MET A 1 19.18 -10.53 21.37
C MET A 1 19.42 -9.52 22.48
N LYS A 2 20.50 -8.71 22.43
CA LYS A 2 20.84 -7.79 23.53
C LYS A 2 19.76 -6.70 23.61
N ILE A 3 19.12 -6.57 24.77
CA ILE A 3 18.00 -5.66 25.09
C ILE A 3 18.24 -4.21 24.61
N TRP A 4 19.51 -3.80 24.58
CA TRP A 4 19.97 -2.51 24.11
C TRP A 4 19.71 -2.24 22.61
N GLN A 5 19.68 -3.26 21.76
CA GLN A 5 19.39 -3.11 20.32
C GLN A 5 17.88 -2.92 20.05
N GLY A 6 17.02 -3.52 20.87
CA GLY A 6 15.56 -3.35 20.77
C GLY A 6 15.13 -1.93 21.16
N LEU A 7 15.73 -1.38 22.22
CA LEU A 7 15.52 0.00 22.65
C LEU A 7 15.92 1.01 21.57
N THR A 8 17.05 0.80 20.88
CA THR A 8 17.47 1.71 19.80
C THR A 8 16.55 1.67 18.59
N CYS A 9 16.01 0.51 18.22
CA CYS A 9 15.04 0.40 17.13
C CYS A 9 13.68 1.02 17.49
N GLY A 10 13.21 0.83 18.73
CA GLY A 10 11.97 1.43 19.21
C GLY A 10 12.04 2.96 19.28
N LEU A 11 13.16 3.51 19.74
CA LEU A 11 13.38 4.96 19.82
C LEU A 11 13.51 5.59 18.43
N ALA A 12 14.16 4.90 17.47
CA ALA A 12 14.25 5.34 16.08
C ALA A 12 12.87 5.39 15.39
N LEU A 13 12.01 4.39 15.64
CA LEU A 13 10.64 4.36 15.13
C LEU A 13 9.76 5.44 15.79
N ALA A 14 9.94 5.70 17.08
CA ALA A 14 9.25 6.79 17.78
C ALA A 14 9.67 8.17 17.26
N THR A 15 10.96 8.38 16.92
CA THR A 15 11.42 9.63 16.29
C THR A 15 10.91 9.82 14.86
N LEU A 16 10.70 8.75 14.10
CA LEU A 16 10.02 8.81 12.79
C LEU A 16 8.53 9.15 12.92
N ALA A 17 7.88 8.68 13.99
CA ALA A 17 6.47 9.00 14.26
C ALA A 17 6.25 10.45 14.74
N LEU A 18 7.30 11.10 15.28
CA LEU A 18 7.28 12.48 15.77
C LEU A 18 7.89 13.48 14.78
N TRP A 19 8.26 13.05 13.57
CA TRP A 19 8.80 13.98 12.56
C TRP A 19 7.71 14.98 12.18
N PRO A 20 7.96 16.30 12.30
CA PRO A 20 6.99 17.30 11.86
C PRO A 20 6.75 17.10 10.36
N VAL A 21 5.48 17.12 9.97
CA VAL A 21 5.06 17.33 8.58
C VAL A 21 5.53 18.74 8.22
N GLY A 22 6.77 18.84 7.76
CA GLY A 22 7.33 20.06 7.20
C GLY A 22 7.00 20.10 5.72
N ASP A 23 6.41 21.19 5.26
CA ASP A 23 6.26 21.53 3.84
C ASP A 23 7.63 21.82 3.24
N ALA A 24 8.43 20.77 3.02
CA ALA A 24 9.62 20.86 2.19
C ALA A 24 9.23 20.32 0.80
N LEU A 25 9.06 21.24 -0.15
CA LEU A 25 8.86 21.03 -1.59
C LEU A 25 7.45 20.55 -2.03
N GLY A 26 6.46 21.45 -2.13
CA GLY A 26 5.20 21.28 -2.90
C GLY A 26 4.31 20.06 -2.60
N ALA A 27 4.77 19.13 -1.76
CA ALA A 27 4.22 17.81 -1.62
C ALA A 27 3.38 17.73 -0.35
N LYS A 28 2.21 17.12 -0.46
CA LYS A 28 1.33 16.87 0.68
C LYS A 28 1.69 15.52 1.27
N VAL A 29 2.34 15.55 2.42
CA VAL A 29 2.71 14.34 3.18
C VAL A 29 1.63 14.03 4.21
N SER A 30 1.14 12.80 4.24
CA SER A 30 0.24 12.29 5.26
C SER A 30 0.58 10.84 5.60
N GLY A 31 0.25 10.40 6.80
CA GLY A 31 0.55 9.02 7.21
C GLY A 31 -0.19 8.60 8.46
N ARG A 32 -0.05 7.31 8.77
CA ARG A 32 -0.58 6.70 10.00
C ARG A 32 0.40 5.66 10.48
N ALA A 33 0.77 5.75 11.75
CA ALA A 33 1.49 4.71 12.48
C ALA A 33 0.56 4.08 13.50
N SER A 34 0.58 2.75 13.66
CA SER A 34 -0.21 2.06 14.68
C SER A 34 0.53 0.83 15.18
N THR A 35 0.70 0.74 16.49
CA THR A 35 1.35 -0.39 17.14
C THR A 35 0.28 -1.33 17.70
N VAL A 36 0.45 -2.63 17.47
CA VAL A 36 -0.43 -3.68 18.00
C VAL A 36 0.46 -4.67 18.74
N VAL A 37 0.08 -5.01 19.96
CA VAL A 37 0.70 -6.09 20.73
C VAL A 37 -0.39 -7.11 21.00
N GLU A 38 -0.12 -8.37 20.69
CA GLU A 38 -1.01 -9.47 20.99
C GLU A 38 -0.33 -10.38 22.02
N TRP A 39 -1.13 -11.17 22.74
CA TRP A 39 -0.65 -12.19 23.67
C TRP A 39 -1.57 -13.39 23.56
N PHE A 40 -1.02 -14.54 23.22
CA PHE A 40 -1.76 -15.79 23.20
C PHE A 40 -0.81 -16.99 23.33
N ASP A 41 -1.36 -18.14 23.71
CA ASP A 41 -0.64 -19.41 23.70
C ASP A 41 -0.97 -20.20 22.42
N SER A 42 0.02 -20.87 21.85
CA SER A 42 -0.16 -21.75 20.71
C SER A 42 -0.81 -23.09 21.11
N ALA A 43 -1.19 -23.90 20.11
CA ALA A 43 -1.70 -25.25 20.33
C ALA A 43 -0.72 -26.18 21.08
N ASN A 44 0.57 -25.84 21.13
CA ASN A 44 1.62 -26.57 21.84
C ASN A 44 2.00 -25.88 23.16
N GLU A 45 1.15 -25.00 23.70
CA GLU A 45 1.34 -24.28 24.98
C GLU A 45 2.54 -23.30 24.99
N HIS A 46 3.11 -22.98 23.83
CA HIS A 46 4.09 -21.90 23.72
C HIS A 46 3.43 -20.53 23.79
N THR A 47 3.91 -19.67 24.70
CA THR A 47 3.48 -18.27 24.79
C THR A 47 4.09 -17.45 23.66
N ILE A 48 3.24 -16.78 22.90
CA ILE A 48 3.61 -15.94 21.75
C ILE A 48 3.16 -14.51 22.04
N VAL A 49 4.07 -13.54 21.85
CA VAL A 49 3.80 -12.12 22.10
C VAL A 49 4.23 -11.31 20.89
N PRO A 50 3.47 -11.36 19.78
CA PRO A 50 3.84 -10.63 18.59
C PRO A 50 3.56 -9.14 18.78
N VAL A 51 4.52 -8.33 18.35
CA VAL A 51 4.38 -6.89 18.20
C VAL A 51 4.37 -6.54 16.72
N PHE A 52 3.39 -5.75 16.30
CA PHE A 52 3.29 -5.23 14.95
C PHE A 52 3.34 -3.71 14.96
N GLN A 53 4.18 -3.15 14.10
CA GLN A 53 4.15 -1.73 13.75
C GLN A 53 3.58 -1.58 12.35
N TYR A 54 2.35 -1.09 12.25
CA TYR A 54 1.75 -0.68 10.99
C TYR A 54 2.21 0.72 10.62
N LEU A 55 2.54 0.91 9.35
CA LEU A 55 2.93 2.19 8.78
C LEU A 55 2.24 2.40 7.44
N GLN A 56 1.50 3.49 7.35
CA GLN A 56 0.94 4.02 6.12
C GLN A 56 1.58 5.38 5.84
N LEU A 57 2.02 5.59 4.61
CA LEU A 57 2.60 6.84 4.13
C LEU A 57 1.99 7.19 2.77
N ASN A 58 1.55 8.43 2.62
CA ASN A 58 1.14 9.01 1.35
C ASN A 58 1.90 10.32 1.16
N VAL A 59 2.55 10.47 0.02
CA VAL A 59 3.19 11.69 -0.42
C VAL A 59 2.53 12.05 -1.73
N LEU A 60 1.76 13.14 -1.76
CA LEU A 60 0.98 13.53 -2.93
C LEU A 60 1.55 14.80 -3.53
N ASP A 61 1.34 14.99 -4.83
CA ASP A 61 1.69 16.21 -5.55
C ASP A 61 3.18 16.59 -5.44
N ILE A 62 4.06 15.59 -5.58
CA ILE A 62 5.50 15.78 -5.43
C ILE A 62 5.98 16.77 -6.49
N ALA A 63 6.56 17.87 -6.01
CA ALA A 63 7.10 18.96 -6.82
C ALA A 63 6.09 19.62 -7.79
N ASP A 64 4.79 19.60 -7.47
CA ASP A 64 3.71 20.10 -8.34
C ASP A 64 3.69 19.45 -9.74
N GLN A 65 4.29 18.26 -9.85
CA GLN A 65 4.39 17.52 -11.11
C GLN A 65 3.34 16.40 -11.18
N GLY A 66 2.40 16.30 -10.24
CA GLY A 66 1.38 15.24 -10.27
C GLY A 66 1.95 13.84 -10.02
N TYR A 67 3.06 13.74 -9.28
CA TYR A 67 3.59 12.48 -8.77
C TYR A 67 3.03 12.20 -7.38
N ASP A 68 2.43 11.03 -7.20
CA ASP A 68 1.93 10.54 -5.92
C ASP A 68 2.67 9.25 -5.55
N PHE A 69 3.22 9.17 -4.34
CA PHE A 69 3.74 7.96 -3.75
C PHE A 69 2.83 7.48 -2.61
N ARG A 70 2.52 6.18 -2.58
CA ARG A 70 1.74 5.58 -1.50
C ARG A 70 2.33 4.25 -1.06
N MET A 71 2.38 4.06 0.25
CA MET A 71 2.89 2.85 0.90
C MET A 71 2.01 2.46 2.08
N TYR A 72 1.79 1.16 2.24
CA TYR A 72 1.22 0.60 3.45
C TYR A 72 1.81 -0.78 3.74
N GLY A 73 2.25 -0.99 4.97
CA GLY A 73 2.81 -2.24 5.44
C GLY A 73 2.78 -2.38 6.95
N ARG A 74 3.25 -3.53 7.42
CA ARG A 74 3.53 -3.81 8.82
C ARG A 74 4.90 -4.42 8.98
N LEU A 75 5.58 -4.05 10.04
CA LEU A 75 6.74 -4.76 10.57
C LEU A 75 6.27 -5.60 11.76
N GLY A 76 6.70 -6.85 11.85
CA GLY A 76 6.38 -7.74 12.95
C GLY A 76 7.64 -8.27 13.62
N ASP A 77 7.60 -8.41 14.93
CA ASP A 77 8.60 -9.10 15.73
C ASP A 77 7.91 -9.86 16.88
N ASP A 78 8.57 -10.87 17.45
CA ASP A 78 8.02 -11.67 18.55
C ASP A 78 8.80 -11.41 19.84
N LEU A 79 8.15 -10.78 20.81
CA LEU A 79 8.78 -10.38 22.07
C LEU A 79 9.08 -11.59 22.98
N ALA A 80 8.41 -12.72 22.78
CA ALA A 80 8.67 -13.95 23.52
C ALA A 80 9.97 -14.65 23.07
N GLY A 81 10.60 -14.18 21.98
CA GLY A 81 11.87 -14.71 21.48
C GLY A 81 11.74 -16.04 20.71
N GLU A 82 10.54 -16.61 20.67
CA GLU A 82 10.19 -17.63 19.68
C GLU A 82 10.04 -16.94 18.33
N ARG A 83 10.84 -17.29 17.33
CA ARG A 83 10.70 -16.69 16.00
C ARG A 83 9.48 -17.31 15.31
N SER A 84 8.29 -16.96 15.78
CA SER A 84 7.04 -17.58 15.34
C SER A 84 6.64 -17.08 13.96
N ALA A 85 5.98 -17.94 13.18
CA ALA A 85 5.38 -17.55 11.91
C ALA A 85 4.26 -16.48 12.08
N SER A 86 3.86 -16.20 13.31
CA SER A 86 2.81 -15.24 13.68
C SER A 86 3.28 -13.79 13.50
N ALA A 87 4.54 -13.47 13.79
CA ALA A 87 5.08 -12.10 13.76
C ALA A 87 5.66 -11.67 12.39
N LYS A 88 5.08 -12.09 11.27
CA LYS A 88 5.62 -11.75 9.93
C LYS A 88 5.35 -10.31 9.50
N SER A 89 6.41 -9.60 9.12
CA SER A 89 6.38 -8.34 8.37
C SER A 89 5.72 -8.53 6.99
N ARG A 90 4.96 -7.53 6.55
CA ARG A 90 4.24 -7.55 5.26
C ARG A 90 4.19 -6.17 4.63
N LEU A 91 4.45 -6.10 3.32
CA LEU A 91 4.20 -4.91 2.50
C LEU A 91 2.92 -5.14 1.69
N TYR A 92 1.86 -4.41 2.04
CA TYR A 92 0.55 -4.54 1.41
C TYR A 92 0.53 -3.83 0.06
N PHE A 93 0.92 -2.57 0.01
CA PHE A 93 1.11 -1.87 -1.26
C PHE A 93 2.24 -0.85 -1.15
N ALA A 94 2.88 -0.58 -2.28
CA ALA A 94 3.92 0.44 -2.42
C ALA A 94 4.03 0.78 -3.90
N TYR A 95 3.60 1.98 -4.28
CA TYR A 95 3.61 2.39 -5.67
C TYR A 95 3.84 3.89 -5.82
N VAL A 96 4.34 4.27 -6.99
CA VAL A 96 4.36 5.64 -7.50
C VAL A 96 3.34 5.74 -8.62
N GLU A 97 2.59 6.83 -8.63
CA GLU A 97 1.63 7.19 -9.65
C GLU A 97 2.01 8.55 -10.24
N LYS A 98 1.97 8.65 -11.56
CA LYS A 98 2.17 9.87 -12.33
C LYS A 98 0.88 10.17 -13.06
N ARG A 99 0.23 11.27 -12.67
CA ARG A 99 -0.93 11.80 -13.38
C ARG A 99 -0.49 12.55 -14.63
N GLY A 100 -1.27 12.47 -15.70
CA GLY A 100 -0.94 13.14 -16.96
C GLY A 100 0.37 12.63 -17.60
N PHE A 101 0.63 11.33 -17.51
CA PHE A 101 1.77 10.67 -18.13
C PHE A 101 1.66 10.71 -19.65
N PHE A 102 2.48 11.54 -20.32
CA PHE A 102 2.46 11.85 -21.77
C PHE A 102 1.20 12.53 -22.31
N LEU A 103 0.02 12.19 -21.80
CA LEU A 103 -1.26 12.78 -22.15
C LEU A 103 -1.97 13.19 -20.86
N ASP A 104 -2.65 14.33 -20.84
CA ASP A 104 -3.36 14.83 -19.65
C ASP A 104 -4.39 13.84 -19.10
N ASN A 105 -4.92 12.96 -19.95
CA ASN A 105 -5.91 11.94 -19.62
C ASN A 105 -5.31 10.54 -19.42
N LEU A 106 -3.99 10.39 -19.36
CA LEU A 106 -3.31 9.12 -19.15
C LEU A 106 -2.59 9.14 -17.80
N ASP A 107 -3.01 8.31 -16.86
CA ASP A 107 -2.32 8.13 -15.59
C ASP A 107 -1.49 6.84 -15.65
N ALA A 108 -0.29 6.86 -15.08
CA ALA A 108 0.60 5.70 -15.01
C ALA A 108 0.97 5.40 -13.56
N ARG A 109 0.88 4.13 -13.16
CA ARG A 109 1.19 3.66 -11.81
C ARG A 109 2.13 2.46 -11.86
N LEU A 110 3.21 2.53 -11.09
CA LEU A 110 4.26 1.52 -11.04
C LEU A 110 4.51 1.08 -9.60
N GLY A 111 4.52 -0.24 -9.37
CA GLY A 111 4.88 -0.85 -8.08
C GLY A 111 3.90 -1.93 -7.64
N ARG A 112 3.88 -2.20 -6.34
CA ARG A 112 2.95 -3.14 -5.69
C ARG A 112 1.59 -2.49 -5.51
N GLN A 113 0.58 -3.07 -6.13
CA GLN A 113 -0.78 -2.52 -6.12
C GLN A 113 -1.84 -3.61 -6.11
N PHE A 114 -2.99 -3.27 -5.55
CA PHE A 114 -4.19 -4.08 -5.64
C PHE A 114 -4.85 -3.90 -7.00
N ILE A 115 -5.13 -5.00 -7.68
CA ILE A 115 -5.91 -5.06 -8.90
C ILE A 115 -7.22 -5.79 -8.60
N THR A 116 -8.35 -5.12 -8.78
CA THR A 116 -9.68 -5.75 -8.71
C THR A 116 -10.17 -5.91 -10.13
N THR A 117 -10.32 -7.14 -10.63
CA THR A 117 -10.85 -7.45 -11.96
C THR A 117 -12.20 -8.18 -11.82
N THR A 118 -12.89 -8.42 -12.93
CA THR A 118 -14.10 -9.25 -12.92
C THR A 118 -13.82 -10.68 -12.46
N ALA A 119 -12.59 -11.18 -12.67
CA ALA A 119 -12.16 -12.51 -12.26
C ALA A 119 -11.72 -12.60 -10.78
N GLY A 120 -11.73 -11.47 -10.04
CA GLY A 120 -11.32 -11.41 -8.63
C GLY A 120 -10.36 -10.26 -8.33
N ALA A 121 -9.99 -10.14 -7.06
CA ALA A 121 -8.98 -9.18 -6.60
C ALA A 121 -7.66 -9.91 -6.30
N SER A 122 -6.55 -9.40 -6.84
CA SER A 122 -5.19 -9.87 -6.51
C SER A 122 -4.25 -8.70 -6.25
N LEU A 123 -3.06 -9.01 -5.75
CA LEU A 123 -1.93 -8.10 -5.64
C LEU A 123 -0.93 -8.35 -6.74
N MET A 124 -0.56 -7.27 -7.40
CA MET A 124 0.31 -7.31 -8.56
C MET A 124 1.45 -6.33 -8.34
N ASP A 125 2.66 -6.80 -8.59
CA ASP A 125 3.85 -5.95 -8.72
C ASP A 125 4.03 -5.66 -10.21
N GLY A 126 3.76 -4.42 -10.63
CA GLY A 126 3.93 -4.06 -12.03
C GLY A 126 3.40 -2.70 -12.40
N LEU A 127 3.03 -2.57 -13.68
CA LEU A 127 2.59 -1.33 -14.30
C LEU A 127 1.07 -1.35 -14.49
N ARG A 128 0.44 -0.20 -14.28
CA ARG A 128 -0.94 0.08 -14.63
C ARG A 128 -1.02 1.43 -15.34
N LEU A 129 -1.79 1.47 -16.41
CA LEU A 129 -2.09 2.64 -17.21
C LEU A 129 -3.60 2.84 -17.21
N ASP A 130 -4.05 4.05 -16.90
CA ASP A 130 -5.46 4.43 -16.91
C ASP A 130 -5.66 5.59 -17.90
N TYR A 131 -6.34 5.33 -19.00
CA TYR A 131 -6.65 6.30 -20.04
C TYR A 131 -8.12 6.71 -19.99
N GLY A 132 -8.40 8.01 -19.81
CA GLY A 132 -9.72 8.61 -19.92
C GLY A 132 -10.03 9.08 -21.34
N PHE A 133 -11.21 8.76 -21.85
CA PHE A 133 -11.71 9.28 -23.13
C PHE A 133 -13.20 9.61 -23.07
N LEU A 134 -13.63 10.60 -23.87
CA LEU A 134 -15.03 11.02 -24.01
C LEU A 134 -15.72 11.32 -22.66
N ASP A 135 -15.02 11.95 -21.71
CA ASP A 135 -15.38 12.35 -20.33
C ASP A 135 -15.97 11.28 -19.39
N ASN A 136 -16.51 10.20 -19.95
CA ASN A 136 -17.35 9.21 -19.29
C ASN A 136 -16.76 7.80 -19.43
N TYR A 137 -15.70 7.62 -20.21
CA TYR A 137 -15.07 6.32 -20.41
C TYR A 137 -13.66 6.30 -19.84
N ARG A 138 -13.32 5.18 -19.22
CA ARG A 138 -11.97 4.90 -18.77
C ARG A 138 -11.56 3.52 -19.22
N PHE A 139 -10.42 3.45 -19.89
CA PHE A 139 -9.74 2.23 -20.25
C PHE A 139 -8.54 2.04 -19.31
N THR A 140 -8.46 0.90 -18.65
CA THR A 140 -7.34 0.55 -17.77
C THR A 140 -6.62 -0.64 -18.36
N LEU A 141 -5.30 -0.55 -18.50
CA LEU A 141 -4.41 -1.64 -18.87
C LEU A 141 -3.45 -1.90 -17.71
N PHE A 142 -3.24 -3.15 -17.33
CA PHE A 142 -2.31 -3.51 -16.26
C PHE A 142 -1.55 -4.78 -16.61
N GLY A 143 -0.31 -4.85 -16.14
CA GLY A 143 0.63 -5.93 -16.41
C GLY A 143 1.70 -6.02 -15.33
N GLY A 144 1.96 -7.20 -14.79
CA GLY A 144 2.95 -7.39 -13.73
C GLY A 144 3.09 -8.83 -13.27
N GLY A 145 3.95 -9.07 -12.28
CA GLY A 145 4.05 -10.35 -11.60
C GLY A 145 2.96 -10.48 -10.53
N ASP A 146 2.38 -11.67 -10.39
CA ASP A 146 1.52 -11.99 -9.25
C ASP A 146 2.36 -12.05 -7.97
N VAL A 147 1.84 -11.47 -6.89
CA VAL A 147 2.45 -11.54 -5.57
C VAL A 147 1.75 -12.63 -4.78
N THR A 148 2.19 -13.87 -4.97
CA THR A 148 1.74 -14.99 -4.14
C THR A 148 2.36 -14.90 -2.75
N TYR A 149 1.51 -14.84 -1.72
CA TYR A 149 1.90 -14.55 -0.33
C TYR A 149 2.59 -15.70 0.41
N TYR A 150 2.69 -16.89 -0.19
CA TYR A 150 3.04 -18.12 0.56
C TYR A 150 4.11 -19.02 -0.05
N GLU A 151 4.50 -18.88 -1.32
CA GLU A 151 5.54 -19.73 -1.91
C GLU A 151 6.47 -18.90 -2.80
N GLY A 152 7.75 -19.29 -2.83
CA GLY A 152 8.82 -18.54 -3.47
C GLY A 152 8.51 -18.16 -4.91
N TYR A 153 9.03 -16.99 -5.29
CA TYR A 153 8.98 -16.37 -6.62
C TYR A 153 9.12 -17.43 -7.75
N ASN A 154 7.99 -17.84 -8.33
CA ASN A 154 7.97 -18.50 -9.63
C ASN A 154 7.63 -17.43 -10.65
N ALA A 155 8.60 -17.08 -11.50
CA ALA A 155 8.45 -16.08 -12.59
C ALA A 155 7.47 -16.51 -13.71
N LYS A 156 6.52 -17.40 -13.41
CA LYS A 156 5.55 -17.97 -14.36
C LYS A 156 4.14 -17.38 -14.26
N ASP A 157 3.82 -16.68 -13.17
CA ASP A 157 2.47 -16.11 -12.97
C ASP A 157 2.48 -14.61 -13.24
N ALA A 158 2.50 -14.25 -14.53
CA ALA A 158 2.31 -12.89 -14.98
C ALA A 158 0.81 -12.58 -15.06
N ILE A 159 0.38 -11.48 -14.45
CA ILE A 159 -0.98 -10.97 -14.58
C ILE A 159 -0.99 -9.87 -15.63
N VAL A 160 -1.79 -10.07 -16.68
CA VAL A 160 -2.05 -9.05 -17.71
C VAL A 160 -3.55 -8.94 -17.89
N GLY A 161 -4.06 -7.71 -17.99
CA GLY A 161 -5.48 -7.50 -18.22
C GLY A 161 -5.83 -6.10 -18.66
N GLY A 162 -7.02 -6.01 -19.27
CA GLY A 162 -7.64 -4.76 -19.67
C GLY A 162 -9.01 -4.61 -19.02
N ARG A 163 -9.44 -3.38 -18.78
CA ARG A 163 -10.78 -3.05 -18.33
C ARG A 163 -11.30 -1.83 -19.06
N LEU A 164 -12.56 -1.89 -19.47
CA LEU A 164 -13.34 -0.73 -19.86
C LEU A 164 -14.36 -0.43 -18.76
N ARG A 165 -14.45 0.82 -18.32
CA ARG A 165 -15.44 1.29 -17.36
C ARG A 165 -16.16 2.52 -17.90
N LEU A 166 -17.49 2.49 -17.83
CA LEU A 166 -18.32 3.68 -17.97
C LEU A 166 -18.40 4.39 -16.61
N SER A 167 -17.80 5.55 -16.50
CA SER A 167 -17.99 6.48 -15.38
C SER A 167 -19.27 7.27 -15.62
N ARG A 168 -20.42 6.75 -15.15
CA ARG A 168 -21.58 7.61 -14.95
C ARG A 168 -21.26 8.55 -13.78
N GLN A 169 -20.84 9.78 -14.07
CA GLN A 169 -21.04 10.88 -13.14
C GLN A 169 -22.55 11.09 -13.02
N LEU A 170 -23.15 10.49 -11.99
CA LEU A 170 -24.49 10.91 -11.58
C LEU A 170 -24.35 12.37 -11.11
N PRO A 171 -25.06 13.34 -11.71
CA PRO A 171 -25.07 14.69 -11.20
C PRO A 171 -25.59 14.63 -9.76
N LEU A 172 -24.78 15.09 -8.81
CA LEU A 172 -25.19 15.34 -7.42
C LEU A 172 -26.14 16.55 -7.37
N HIS A 173 -27.29 16.43 -8.02
CA HIS A 173 -28.41 17.35 -7.93
C HIS A 173 -29.69 16.53 -7.84
N ALA A 174 -29.99 15.99 -6.66
CA ALA A 174 -31.35 15.86 -6.13
C ALA A 174 -31.39 14.98 -4.86
N VAL A 175 -30.96 15.52 -3.72
CA VAL A 175 -31.65 15.21 -2.45
C VAL A 175 -31.73 16.50 -1.64
N ARG A 176 -32.64 17.38 -2.06
CA ARG A 176 -33.25 18.39 -1.18
C ARG A 176 -34.74 18.09 -1.13
N ARG A 177 -35.16 17.34 -0.12
CA ARG A 177 -36.55 17.26 0.37
C ARG A 177 -36.42 17.20 1.89
N ARG A 178 -36.64 18.36 2.52
CA ARG A 178 -37.87 18.74 3.26
C ARG A 178 -38.00 17.94 4.53
#